data_AF-A0A7L8AF50-F1
#
_entry.id   AF-A0A7L8AF50-F1
#
_cell.length_a   1.000
_cell.length_b   1.000
_cell.length_c   1.000
_cell.angle_alpha   90.00
_cell.angle_beta   90.00
_cell.angle_gamma   90.00
#
_symmetry.space_group_name_H-M   'P 1'
#
loop_
_entity.id
_entity.type
_entity.pdbx_description
1 polymer ?
#
loop_
_entity_poly.entity_id
_entity_poly.type
_entity_poly.pdbx_seq_one_letter_code
_entity_poly.pdbx_strand_id
1 'polypeptide(L)'
;MPIIPKPKKKPWQQERVVQGRRLHDNSKFYNSRAWRKVSKAYKLAHPVCECKECKEKELLKPSNVTDHIKGLQFLLDNKLDPYDWKELQAMSSSCHNKKSGRDAHKNKIK
;
A
#
# COMPACT_ATOMS: atom_id res chain seq x y z
N MET A 1 -21.28 -33.86 -1.78
CA MET A 1 -20.29 -33.02 -1.04
C MET A 1 -20.65 -33.09 0.44
N PRO A 2 -19.72 -33.42 1.34
CA PRO A 2 -20.01 -33.39 2.77
C PRO A 2 -20.38 -31.97 3.21
N ILE A 3 -21.43 -31.86 4.04
CA ILE A 3 -21.91 -30.59 4.57
C ILE A 3 -21.01 -30.22 5.75
N ILE A 4 -20.14 -29.23 5.57
CA ILE A 4 -19.28 -28.72 6.64
C ILE A 4 -20.14 -27.84 7.57
N PRO A 5 -20.20 -28.14 8.88
CA PRO A 5 -20.96 -27.33 9.82
C PRO A 5 -20.35 -25.93 9.94
N LYS A 6 -21.21 -24.90 9.97
CA LYS A 6 -20.75 -23.52 10.17
C LYS A 6 -20.20 -23.36 11.59
N PRO A 7 -18.98 -22.82 11.77
CA PRO A 7 -18.41 -22.62 13.10
C PRO A 7 -19.25 -21.59 13.88
N LYS A 8 -19.68 -21.94 15.10
CA LYS A 8 -20.36 -21.02 16.02
C LYS A 8 -19.33 -20.07 16.65
N LYS A 9 -19.54 -18.74 16.56
CA LYS A 9 -18.72 -17.74 17.26
C LYS A 9 -18.93 -17.86 18.77
N LYS A 10 -17.87 -17.74 19.57
CA LYS A 10 -17.98 -17.74 21.05
C LYS A 10 -18.49 -16.38 21.53
N PRO A 11 -19.28 -16.28 22.62
CA PRO A 11 -19.84 -15.01 23.10
C PRO A 11 -18.80 -13.94 23.45
N TRP A 12 -17.62 -14.35 23.94
CA TRP A 12 -16.50 -13.45 24.26
C TRP A 12 -15.60 -13.12 23.06
N GLN A 13 -15.93 -13.64 21.88
CA GLN A 13 -15.13 -13.45 20.69
C GLN A 13 -15.48 -12.10 20.08
N GLN A 14 -14.58 -11.11 20.26
CA GLN A 14 -14.76 -9.80 19.66
C GLN A 14 -14.83 -9.89 18.14
N GLU A 15 -15.67 -9.04 17.54
CA GLU A 15 -15.79 -8.98 16.10
C GLU A 15 -14.50 -8.41 15.49
N ARG A 16 -13.94 -9.16 14.53
CA ARG A 16 -12.76 -8.70 13.81
C ARG A 16 -13.15 -7.53 12.92
N VAL A 17 -12.75 -6.33 13.30
CA VAL A 17 -12.82 -5.16 12.42
C VAL A 17 -11.70 -5.26 11.39
N VAL A 18 -12.05 -5.51 10.14
CA VAL A 18 -11.09 -5.55 9.03
C VAL A 18 -10.42 -4.19 8.90
N GLN A 19 -9.08 -4.15 8.93
CA GLN A 19 -8.29 -2.90 8.89
C GLN A 19 -8.57 -1.91 10.04
N GLY A 20 -9.20 -2.32 11.15
CA GLY A 20 -9.56 -1.44 12.26
C GLY A 20 -8.39 -0.77 13.00
N ARG A 21 -7.14 -1.11 12.66
CA ARG A 21 -5.94 -0.41 13.14
C ARG A 21 -5.51 0.77 12.27
N ARG A 22 -6.16 1.00 11.12
CA ARG A 22 -5.87 2.15 10.26
C ARG A 22 -6.56 3.38 10.83
N LEU A 23 -5.80 4.47 10.98
CA LEU A 23 -6.34 5.77 11.39
C LEU A 23 -7.24 6.40 10.31
N HIS A 24 -6.93 6.15 9.03
CA HIS A 24 -7.59 6.79 7.89
C HIS A 24 -8.07 5.72 6.89
N ASP A 25 -9.31 5.87 6.41
CA ASP A 25 -9.83 5.04 5.33
C ASP A 25 -9.53 5.64 3.95
N ASN A 26 -8.47 5.13 3.33
CA ASN A 26 -8.06 5.53 1.98
C ASN A 26 -8.65 4.62 0.88
N SER A 27 -9.60 3.73 1.21
CA SER A 27 -10.15 2.75 0.27
C SER A 27 -10.75 3.40 -0.98
N LYS A 28 -11.47 4.53 -0.83
CA LYS A 28 -12.10 5.27 -1.93
C LYS A 28 -11.07 5.78 -2.94
N PHE A 29 -9.91 6.26 -2.47
CA PHE A 29 -8.83 6.74 -3.33
C PHE A 29 -8.23 5.60 -4.15
N TYR A 30 -7.83 4.50 -3.49
CA TYR A 30 -7.20 3.37 -4.16
C TYR A 30 -8.17 2.61 -5.10
N ASN A 31 -9.47 2.70 -4.84
CA ASN A 31 -10.49 2.14 -5.72
C ASN A 31 -10.88 3.07 -6.89
N SER A 32 -10.40 4.32 -6.90
CA SER A 32 -10.73 5.27 -7.94
C SER A 32 -10.19 4.85 -9.32
N ARG A 33 -10.93 5.21 -10.38
CA ARG A 33 -10.50 4.97 -11.77
C ARG A 33 -9.22 5.74 -12.11
N ALA A 34 -9.08 6.95 -11.59
CA ALA A 34 -7.91 7.80 -11.77
C ALA A 34 -6.65 7.09 -11.26
N TRP A 35 -6.67 6.61 -10.02
CA TRP A 35 -5.54 5.88 -9.43
C TRP A 35 -5.17 4.63 -10.24
N ARG A 36 -6.16 3.81 -10.60
CA ARG A 36 -5.91 2.58 -11.39
C ARG A 36 -5.25 2.88 -12.73
N LYS A 37 -5.64 3.98 -13.40
CA LYS A 37 -5.03 4.40 -14.67
C LYS A 37 -3.59 4.88 -14.46
N VAL A 38 -3.38 5.75 -13.48
CA VAL A 38 -2.06 6.36 -13.20
C VAL A 38 -1.07 5.30 -12.72
N SER A 39 -1.44 4.46 -11.74
CA SER A 39 -0.59 3.38 -11.24
C SER A 39 -0.20 2.41 -12.35
N LYS A 40 -1.14 2.03 -13.24
CA LYS A 40 -0.83 1.16 -14.38
C LYS A 40 0.14 1.82 -15.34
N ALA A 41 -0.09 3.08 -15.71
CA ALA A 41 0.79 3.82 -16.62
C ALA A 41 2.19 3.97 -16.05
N TYR A 42 2.30 4.37 -14.78
CA TYR A 42 3.57 4.52 -14.09
C TYR A 42 4.34 3.20 -14.02
N LYS A 43 3.68 2.10 -13.64
CA LYS A 43 4.33 0.78 -13.57
C LYS A 43 4.83 0.28 -14.93
N LEU A 44 4.13 0.60 -16.02
CA LEU A 44 4.57 0.25 -17.36
C LEU A 44 5.79 1.05 -17.81
N ALA A 45 5.87 2.33 -17.43
CA ALA A 45 7.03 3.17 -17.70
C ALA A 45 8.24 2.82 -16.81
N HIS A 46 7.99 2.31 -15.61
CA HIS A 46 9.01 1.98 -14.61
C HIS A 46 8.96 0.47 -14.26
N PRO A 47 9.51 -0.42 -15.11
CA PRO A 47 9.42 -1.87 -14.93
C PRO A 47 10.27 -2.42 -13.78
N VAL A 48 11.15 -1.60 -13.21
CA VAL A 48 12.09 -1.98 -12.13
C VAL A 48 11.74 -1.32 -10.81
N CYS A 49 12.15 -1.95 -9.71
CA CYS A 49 11.95 -1.46 -8.35
C CYS A 49 12.89 -0.28 -8.05
N GLU A 50 12.30 0.88 -7.76
CA GLU A 50 13.01 2.15 -7.55
C GLU A 50 13.32 2.44 -6.08
N CYS A 51 13.06 1.48 -5.18
CA CYS A 51 13.31 1.68 -3.75
C CYS A 51 14.80 1.92 -3.48
N LYS A 52 15.10 2.76 -2.46
CA LYS A 52 16.47 3.15 -2.11
C LYS A 52 17.40 1.94 -1.92
N GLU A 53 16.92 0.91 -1.23
CA GLU A 53 17.66 -0.33 -0.97
C GLU A 53 18.04 -1.10 -2.25
N CYS A 54 17.16 -1.12 -3.26
CA CYS A 54 17.48 -1.79 -4.52
C CYS A 54 18.40 -0.92 -5.38
N LYS A 55 18.24 0.40 -5.33
CA LYS A 55 19.10 1.35 -6.05
C LYS A 55 20.53 1.33 -5.51
N GLU A 56 20.70 1.36 -4.20
CA GLU A 56 22.02 1.33 -3.53
C GLU A 56 22.76 0.01 -3.73
N LYS A 57 22.02 -1.10 -3.86
CA LYS A 57 22.58 -2.44 -4.07
C LYS A 57 22.63 -2.86 -5.54
N GLU A 58 22.29 -1.95 -6.46
CA GLU A 58 22.18 -2.22 -7.90
C GLU A 58 21.33 -3.45 -8.24
N LEU A 59 20.30 -3.72 -7.43
CA LEU A 59 19.40 -4.86 -7.58
C LEU A 59 18.27 -4.53 -8.55
N LEU A 60 18.32 -5.16 -9.73
CA LEU A 60 17.23 -5.10 -10.71
C LEU A 60 16.13 -6.09 -10.34
N LYS A 61 15.10 -5.60 -9.64
CA LYS A 61 13.88 -6.37 -9.34
C LYS A 61 12.70 -5.85 -10.15
N PRO A 62 11.80 -6.71 -10.64
CA PRO A 62 10.60 -6.25 -11.32
C PRO A 62 9.69 -5.46 -10.37
N SER A 63 9.06 -4.40 -10.89
CA SER A 63 8.04 -3.64 -10.19
C SER A 63 6.68 -4.33 -10.32
N ASN A 64 6.00 -4.50 -9.18
CA ASN A 64 4.68 -5.13 -9.13
C ASN A 64 3.61 -4.11 -8.71
N VAL A 65 3.99 -3.12 -7.92
CA VAL A 65 3.11 -2.18 -7.24
C VAL A 65 3.64 -0.76 -7.44
N THR A 66 2.72 0.20 -7.54
CA THR A 66 3.03 1.63 -7.46
C THR A 66 2.66 2.11 -6.06
N ASP A 67 3.57 2.83 -5.42
CA ASP A 67 3.38 3.37 -4.07
C ASP A 67 3.73 4.87 -4.04
N HIS A 68 3.23 5.58 -3.03
CA HIS A 68 3.51 7.01 -2.84
C HIS A 68 4.80 7.18 -2.02
N ILE A 69 5.76 7.98 -2.49
CA ILE A 69 7.05 8.20 -1.81
C ILE A 69 6.84 8.75 -0.40
N LYS A 70 6.09 9.84 -0.26
CA LYS A 70 5.79 10.50 1.02
C LYS A 70 4.56 9.92 1.74
N GLY A 71 3.84 9.02 1.08
CA GLY A 71 2.58 8.44 1.55
C GLY A 71 1.35 9.28 1.19
N LEU A 72 0.23 8.60 0.94
CA LEU A 72 -1.00 9.23 0.46
C LEU A 72 -1.57 10.28 1.44
N GLN A 73 -1.60 9.97 2.74
CA GLN A 73 -2.16 10.87 3.75
C GLN A 73 -1.41 12.21 3.78
N PHE A 74 -0.06 12.15 3.75
CA PHE A 74 0.77 13.35 3.70
C PHE A 74 0.46 14.22 2.49
N LEU A 75 0.26 13.61 1.31
CA LEU A 75 -0.06 14.36 0.09
C LEU A 75 -1.42 15.06 0.21
N LEU A 76 -2.43 14.36 0.74
CA LEU A 76 -3.77 14.92 0.95
C LEU A 76 -3.75 16.06 1.98
N ASP A 77 -3.05 15.89 3.10
CA ASP A 77 -2.94 16.89 4.16
C ASP A 77 -2.25 18.17 3.66
N ASN A 78 -1.27 18.04 2.77
CA ASN A 78 -0.52 19.15 2.19
C ASN A 78 -1.11 19.68 0.87
N LYS A 79 -2.29 19.20 0.46
CA LYS A 79 -2.95 19.57 -0.82
C LYS A 79 -2.06 19.38 -2.05
N LEU A 80 -1.17 18.40 -2.01
CA LEU A 80 -0.33 17.99 -3.13
C LEU A 80 -1.12 17.03 -4.03
N ASP A 81 -0.77 16.98 -5.31
CA ASP A 81 -1.42 16.06 -6.25
C ASP A 81 -0.94 14.61 -6.02
N PRO A 82 -1.82 13.69 -5.56
CA PRO A 82 -1.47 12.30 -5.34
C PRO A 82 -1.30 11.49 -6.63
N TYR A 83 -1.58 12.09 -7.79
CA TYR A 83 -1.39 11.48 -9.11
C TYR A 83 -0.10 11.94 -9.82
N ASP A 84 0.63 12.91 -9.26
CA ASP A 84 1.88 13.38 -9.82
C ASP A 84 2.93 12.27 -9.78
N TRP A 85 3.55 11.99 -10.93
CA TRP A 85 4.59 10.98 -11.10
C TRP A 85 5.80 11.22 -10.19
N LYS A 86 6.05 12.47 -9.80
CA LYS A 86 7.14 12.81 -8.86
C LYS A 86 6.93 12.27 -7.45
N GLU A 87 5.67 12.00 -7.08
CA GLU A 87 5.30 11.48 -5.76
C GLU A 87 5.07 9.96 -5.79
N LEU A 88 5.19 9.33 -6.96
CA LEU A 88 5.04 7.89 -7.15
C LEU A 88 6.39 7.19 -7.21
N GLN A 89 6.37 5.91 -6.87
CA GLN A 89 7.53 5.03 -6.94
C GLN A 89 7.10 3.62 -7.31
N ALA A 90 7.80 3.01 -8.24
CA ALA A 90 7.58 1.62 -8.63
C ALA A 90 8.34 0.70 -7.66
N MET A 91 7.66 -0.28 -7.09
CA MET A 91 8.24 -1.18 -6.09
C MET A 91 7.93 -2.64 -6.38
N SER A 92 8.87 -3.51 -6.02
CA SER A 92 8.57 -4.94 -5.87
C SER A 92 7.66 -5.16 -4.66
N SER A 93 6.85 -6.21 -4.70
CA SER A 93 5.97 -6.58 -3.58
C SER A 93 6.73 -6.78 -2.26
N SER A 94 7.94 -7.35 -2.34
CA SER A 94 8.80 -7.56 -1.16
C SER A 94 9.24 -6.24 -0.51
N CYS A 95 9.67 -5.26 -1.31
CA CYS A 95 10.13 -3.97 -0.81
C CYS A 95 8.97 -3.12 -0.32
N HIS A 96 7.82 -3.19 -1.00
CA HIS A 96 6.60 -2.52 -0.58
C HIS A 96 6.15 -3.00 0.82
N ASN A 97 6.10 -4.32 1.03
CA ASN A 97 5.70 -4.88 2.33
C ASN A 97 6.64 -4.47 3.46
N LYS A 98 7.95 -4.43 3.20
CA LYS A 98 8.96 -3.91 4.15
C LYS A 98 8.73 -2.45 4.49
N LYS A 99 8.42 -1.61 3.49
CA LYS A 99 8.10 -0.19 3.70
C LYS A 99 6.84 -0.04 4.55
N SER A 100 5.73 -0.70 4.17
CA SER A 100 4.49 -0.66 4.96
C SER A 100 4.70 -1.11 6.41
N GLY A 101 5.52 -2.13 6.64
CA GLY A 101 5.90 -2.57 7.99
C GLY A 101 6.62 -1.47 8.78
N ARG A 102 7.64 -0.83 8.19
CA ARG A 102 8.37 0.29 8.83
C ARG A 102 7.45 1.46 9.15
N ASP A 103 6.57 1.83 8.22
CA ASP A 103 5.66 2.96 8.40
C ASP A 103 4.63 2.69 9.50
N ALA A 104 4.12 1.46 9.60
CA ALA A 104 3.23 1.05 10.68
C ALA A 104 3.88 1.13 12.07
N HIS A 105 5.19 0.85 12.18
CA HIS A 105 5.93 1.00 13.43
C HIS A 105 6.18 2.47 13.80
N LYS A 106 6.49 3.34 12.83
CA LYS A 106 6.68 4.77 13.06
C LYS A 106 5.41 5.44 13.60
N ASN A 107 4.25 5.08 13.07
CA ASN A 107 2.97 5.66 13.49
C ASN A 107 2.49 5.24 14.89
N LYS A 108 3.15 4.27 15.54
CA LYS A 108 2.83 3.85 16.92
C LYS A 108 3.58 4.65 17.99
N ILE A 109 4.60 5.42 17.62
CA ILE A 109 5.51 6.10 18.56
C ILE A 109 5.11 7.59 18.75
N LYS A 110 4.08 8.06 18.05
CA LYS A 110 3.44 9.36 18.28
C LYS A 110 2.13 9.16 19.04
#